data_AF-A0AAQ0KD69-F1
#
_entry.id   AF-A0AAQ0KD69-F1
#
_cell.length_a   1.000
_cell.length_b   1.000
_cell.length_c   1.000
_cell.angle_alpha   90.00
_cell.angle_beta   90.00
_cell.angle_gamma   90.00
#
_symmetry.space_group_name_H-M   'P 1'
#
loop_
_entity.id
_entity.type
_entity.pdbx_description
1 polymer ?
#
loop_
_entity_poly.entity_id
_entity_poly.type
_entity_poly.pdbx_seq_one_letter_code
_entity_poly.pdbx_strand_id
1 'polypeptide(L)'
;MQHANVLKQLYPPVSYNINGKHFIAQCEVDGSAFDRLQQSAEEVLAAIEPATSNQMLSDWERICGIKTDLTKSYQERVKRVIVQLNAVGGLSIPYFTRIAESIGYQIQIKEFSPLQKDLPNPGDLVQFRNEPRESLIYMWRVTVLNGDDNIVYFRAGSSFAGDHLVEFGDPIIEEFFRDLKPAHTYCYFAYQ
;
A
#
# COMPACT_ATOMS: atom_id res chain seq x y z
N MET A 1 7.19 -23.36 18.46
CA MET A 1 7.59 -24.53 19.27
C MET A 1 8.71 -24.08 20.19
N GLN A 2 8.76 -24.47 21.46
CA GLN A 2 9.95 -24.20 22.29
C GLN A 2 11.02 -25.26 22.01
N HIS A 3 12.15 -24.88 21.40
CA HIS A 3 13.22 -25.81 21.04
C HIS A 3 13.79 -26.59 22.24
N ALA A 4 13.73 -26.02 23.45
CA ALA A 4 14.14 -26.68 24.69
C ALA A 4 13.45 -28.04 24.90
N ASN A 5 12.17 -28.17 24.51
CA ASN A 5 11.43 -29.43 24.66
C ASN A 5 11.87 -30.49 23.65
N VAL A 6 12.27 -30.06 22.45
CA VAL A 6 12.83 -30.94 21.42
C VAL A 6 14.20 -31.43 21.85
N LEU A 7 15.07 -30.53 22.33
CA LEU A 7 16.41 -30.88 22.82
C LEU A 7 16.36 -31.97 23.89
N LYS A 8 15.45 -31.87 24.87
CA LYS A 8 15.27 -32.88 25.92
C LYS A 8 15.01 -34.30 25.37
N GLN A 9 14.42 -34.42 24.19
CA GLN A 9 14.11 -35.71 23.55
C GLN A 9 15.26 -36.25 22.68
N LEU A 10 16.20 -35.40 22.28
CA LEU A 10 17.32 -35.79 21.41
C LEU A 10 18.49 -36.41 22.19
N TYR A 11 18.60 -36.16 23.50
CA TYR A 11 19.67 -36.74 24.31
C TYR A 11 19.35 -38.19 24.74
N PRO A 12 20.35 -39.10 24.70
CA PRO A 12 20.15 -40.49 25.14
C PRO A 12 19.79 -40.55 26.64
N PRO A 13 18.64 -41.15 27.01
CA PRO A 13 18.16 -41.16 28.40
C PRO A 13 19.02 -42.02 29.35
N VAL A 14 19.82 -42.93 28.81
CA VAL A 14 20.70 -43.82 29.59
C VAL A 14 22.02 -43.12 29.95
N SER A 15 22.46 -42.14 29.14
CA SER A 15 23.74 -41.43 29.33
C SER A 15 23.56 -40.09 30.05
N TYR A 16 22.37 -39.51 30.04
CA TYR A 16 22.07 -38.21 30.63
C TYR A 16 20.92 -38.30 31.63
N ASN A 17 21.05 -37.61 32.77
CA ASN A 17 19.93 -37.42 33.69
C ASN A 17 18.99 -36.34 33.12
N ILE A 18 17.99 -36.78 32.35
CA ILE A 18 17.01 -35.90 31.68
C ILE A 18 16.17 -35.03 32.63
N ASN A 19 16.09 -35.40 33.91
CA ASN A 19 15.41 -34.64 34.95
C ASN A 19 16.38 -33.84 35.84
N GLY A 20 17.67 -33.84 35.51
CA GLY A 20 18.70 -33.15 36.27
C GLY A 20 18.61 -31.64 36.10
N LYS A 21 18.76 -30.89 37.20
CA LYS A 21 18.68 -29.41 37.21
C LYS A 21 19.60 -28.77 36.16
N HIS A 22 20.86 -29.21 36.07
CA HIS A 22 21.82 -28.69 35.09
C HIS A 22 21.46 -29.04 33.65
N PHE A 23 20.94 -30.24 33.42
CA PHE A 23 20.51 -30.67 32.08
C PHE A 23 19.33 -29.83 31.58
N ILE A 24 18.33 -29.61 32.44
CA ILE A 24 17.17 -28.78 32.12
C ILE A 24 17.62 -27.34 31.82
N ALA A 25 18.46 -26.76 32.67
CA ALA A 25 18.99 -25.41 32.47
C ALA A 25 19.77 -25.28 31.15
N GLN A 26 20.60 -26.28 30.80
CA GLN A 26 21.31 -26.28 29.52
C GLN A 26 20.34 -26.31 28.33
N CYS A 27 19.34 -27.21 28.36
CA CYS A 27 18.32 -27.30 27.30
C CYS A 27 17.52 -26.00 27.16
N GLU A 28 17.26 -25.29 28.26
CA GLU A 28 16.57 -23.99 28.24
C GLU A 28 17.42 -22.90 27.59
N VAL A 29 18.71 -22.83 27.92
CA VAL A 29 19.65 -21.85 27.34
C VAL A 29 19.86 -22.10 25.85
N ASP A 30 20.17 -23.34 25.47
CA ASP A 30 20.38 -23.72 24.08
C ASP A 30 19.08 -23.60 23.27
N GLY A 31 17.97 -24.05 23.85
CA GLY A 31 16.64 -23.89 23.25
C GLY A 31 16.31 -22.43 22.98
N SER A 32 16.58 -21.53 23.93
CA SER A 32 16.39 -20.09 23.75
C SER A 32 17.28 -19.51 22.65
N ALA A 33 18.49 -20.05 22.46
CA ALA A 33 19.37 -19.64 21.35
C ALA A 33 18.80 -20.07 19.99
N PHE A 34 18.26 -21.29 19.88
CA PHE A 34 17.61 -21.76 18.67
C PHE A 34 16.29 -21.05 18.38
N ASP A 35 15.47 -20.77 19.40
CA ASP A 35 14.26 -19.98 19.25
C ASP A 35 14.57 -18.60 18.64
N ARG A 36 15.62 -17.91 19.14
CA ARG A 36 16.08 -16.64 18.57
C ARG A 36 16.61 -16.77 17.15
N LEU A 37 17.36 -17.84 16.86
CA LEU A 37 17.89 -18.09 15.52
C LEU A 37 16.76 -18.34 14.51
N GLN A 38 15.77 -19.16 14.88
CA GLN A 38 14.61 -19.42 14.04
C GLN A 38 13.83 -18.13 13.78
N GLN A 39 13.56 -17.33 14.82
CA GLN A 39 12.87 -16.04 14.64
C GLN A 39 13.64 -15.13 13.69
N SER A 40 14.96 -15.01 13.84
CA SER A 40 15.79 -14.20 12.94
C SER A 40 15.75 -14.72 11.50
N ALA A 41 15.77 -16.04 11.29
CA ALA A 41 15.65 -16.64 9.97
C ALA A 41 14.28 -16.37 9.32
N GLU A 42 13.20 -16.43 10.11
CA GLU A 42 11.85 -16.11 9.66
C GLU A 42 11.72 -14.61 9.28
N GLU A 43 12.33 -13.71 10.06
CA GLU A 43 12.36 -12.27 9.76
C GLU A 43 13.10 -12.00 8.43
N VAL A 44 14.25 -12.64 8.20
CA VAL A 44 15.01 -12.53 6.94
C VAL A 44 14.23 -13.11 5.77
N LEU A 45 13.55 -14.24 5.96
CA LEU A 45 12.71 -14.84 4.92
C LEU A 45 11.54 -13.91 4.56
N ALA A 46 10.91 -13.31 5.57
CA ALA A 46 9.79 -12.38 5.38
C ALA A 46 10.22 -11.08 4.65
N ALA A 47 11.50 -10.69 4.74
CA ALA A 47 12.04 -9.53 4.04
C ALA A 47 12.01 -9.61 2.50
N ILE A 48 11.93 -10.83 1.94
CA ILE A 48 11.94 -11.06 0.49
C ILE A 48 10.71 -10.46 -0.20
N GLU A 49 9.59 -10.36 0.50
CA GLU A 49 8.35 -9.81 -0.04
C GLU A 49 8.03 -8.48 0.66
N PRO A 50 7.83 -7.36 -0.07
CA PRO A 50 7.45 -6.07 0.50
C PRO A 50 6.35 -6.16 1.56
N ALA A 51 5.29 -6.92 1.29
CA ALA A 51 4.15 -7.03 2.19
C ALA A 51 4.48 -7.64 3.56
N THR A 52 5.48 -8.52 3.64
CA THR A 52 5.89 -9.21 4.88
C THR A 52 7.20 -8.67 5.45
N SER A 53 7.82 -7.70 4.79
CA SER A 53 9.17 -7.23 5.12
C SER A 53 9.31 -6.49 6.45
N ASN A 54 8.20 -6.05 7.06
CA ASN A 54 8.16 -5.42 8.38
C ASN A 54 9.18 -4.28 8.51
N GLN A 55 10.17 -4.43 9.39
CA GLN A 55 11.21 -3.43 9.63
C GLN A 55 12.10 -3.19 8.41
N MET A 56 12.17 -4.15 7.47
CA MET A 56 12.95 -4.05 6.23
C MET A 56 12.19 -3.40 5.08
N LEU A 57 10.96 -2.92 5.29
CA LEU A 57 10.20 -2.20 4.26
C LEU A 57 10.91 -0.92 3.78
N SER A 58 11.68 -0.27 4.64
CA SER A 58 12.47 0.92 4.27
C SER A 58 13.53 0.63 3.21
N ASP A 59 14.07 -0.60 3.17
CA ASP A 59 15.00 -1.01 2.12
C ASP A 59 14.30 -1.17 0.77
N TRP A 60 13.08 -1.68 0.77
CA TRP A 60 12.24 -1.73 -0.42
C TRP A 60 11.90 -0.34 -0.94
N GLU A 61 11.50 0.58 -0.05
CA GLU A 61 11.26 1.98 -0.39
C GLU A 61 12.51 2.62 -1.02
N ARG A 62 13.68 2.39 -0.43
CA ARG A 62 14.96 2.87 -0.96
C ARG A 62 15.25 2.32 -2.37
N ILE A 63 15.07 1.01 -2.60
CA ILE A 63 15.28 0.38 -3.92
C ILE A 63 14.32 0.96 -4.96
N CYS A 64 13.08 1.25 -4.54
CA CYS A 64 12.06 1.85 -5.39
C CYS A 64 12.20 3.37 -5.57
N GLY A 65 13.19 4.01 -4.92
CA GLY A 65 13.37 5.46 -4.96
C GLY A 65 12.30 6.24 -4.17
N ILE A 66 11.56 5.58 -3.29
CA ILE A 66 10.53 6.16 -2.43
C ILE A 66 11.19 6.67 -1.16
N LYS A 67 10.93 7.93 -0.79
CA LYS A 67 11.36 8.47 0.50
C LYS A 67 10.49 7.88 1.60
N THR A 68 11.10 7.21 2.57
CA THR A 68 10.39 6.68 3.75
C THR A 68 9.65 7.79 4.49
N ASP A 69 8.36 7.58 4.69
CA ASP A 69 7.48 8.44 5.45
C ASP A 69 6.79 7.62 6.55
N LEU A 70 7.29 7.77 7.78
CA LEU A 70 6.78 7.04 8.95
C LEU A 70 5.48 7.63 9.50
N THR A 71 4.99 8.74 8.97
CA THR A 71 3.65 9.26 9.32
C THR A 71 2.53 8.44 8.69
N LYS A 72 2.86 7.65 7.66
CA LYS A 72 1.94 6.78 6.91
C LYS A 72 1.86 5.39 7.53
N SER A 73 0.72 4.74 7.35
CA SER A 73 0.53 3.38 7.85
C SER A 73 1.46 2.39 7.12
N TYR A 74 1.80 1.27 7.78
CA TYR A 74 2.62 0.22 7.15
C TYR A 74 2.00 -0.26 5.83
N GLN A 75 0.67 -0.44 5.81
CA GLN A 75 -0.06 -0.92 4.63
C GLN A 75 0.00 0.09 3.48
N GLU A 76 -0.14 1.39 3.76
CA GLU A 76 0.03 2.45 2.75
C GLU A 76 1.43 2.43 2.13
N ARG A 77 2.45 2.27 2.97
CA ARG A 77 3.86 2.21 2.51
C ARG A 77 4.12 0.98 1.64
N VAL A 78 3.60 -0.19 2.03
CA VAL A 78 3.65 -1.41 1.21
C VAL A 78 2.98 -1.19 -0.14
N LYS A 79 1.77 -0.61 -0.18
CA LYS A 79 1.06 -0.34 -1.44
C LYS A 79 1.88 0.54 -2.39
N ARG A 80 2.53 1.58 -1.87
CA ARG A 80 3.41 2.45 -2.69
C ARG A 80 4.58 1.69 -3.30
N VAL A 81 5.22 0.80 -2.52
CA VAL A 81 6.30 -0.07 -3.04
C VAL A 81 5.78 -0.97 -4.15
N ILE A 82 4.66 -1.67 -3.92
CA ILE A 82 4.06 -2.59 -4.91
C ILE A 82 3.72 -1.86 -6.21
N VAL A 83 3.12 -0.67 -6.09
CA VAL A 83 2.84 0.22 -7.22
C VAL A 83 4.10 0.52 -8.03
N GLN A 84 5.18 0.90 -7.35
CA GLN A 84 6.41 1.31 -8.02
C GLN A 84 7.09 0.12 -8.71
N LEU A 85 7.04 -1.07 -8.12
CA LEU A 85 7.53 -2.30 -8.74
C LEU A 85 6.72 -2.68 -9.99
N ASN A 86 5.41 -2.41 -9.99
CA ASN A 86 4.51 -2.69 -11.10
C ASN A 86 4.50 -1.58 -12.18
N ALA A 87 5.14 -0.44 -11.93
CA ALA A 87 5.17 0.71 -12.81
C ALA A 87 6.17 0.52 -13.98
N VAL A 88 5.88 -0.41 -14.90
CA VAL A 88 6.76 -0.76 -16.04
C VAL A 88 6.71 0.29 -17.19
N GLY A 89 5.89 1.34 -17.07
CA GLY A 89 5.88 2.47 -18.01
C GLY A 89 4.88 2.37 -19.17
N GLY A 90 3.74 1.71 -18.96
CA GLY A 90 2.63 1.70 -19.91
C GLY A 90 1.80 2.98 -19.89
N LEU A 91 1.13 3.29 -21.01
CA LEU A 91 0.23 4.46 -21.13
C LEU A 91 -1.22 4.08 -21.49
N SER A 92 -1.57 2.80 -21.45
CA SER A 92 -2.90 2.32 -21.83
C SER A 92 -3.82 2.23 -20.61
N ILE A 93 -5.14 2.42 -20.81
CA ILE A 93 -6.14 2.22 -19.74
C ILE A 93 -5.98 0.84 -19.06
N PRO A 94 -5.86 -0.28 -19.79
CA PRO A 94 -5.70 -1.59 -19.15
C PRO A 94 -4.45 -1.70 -18.26
N TYR A 95 -3.39 -0.95 -18.57
CA TYR A 95 -2.20 -0.91 -17.73
C TYR A 95 -2.51 -0.24 -16.38
N PHE A 96 -3.15 0.93 -16.39
CA PHE A 96 -3.53 1.63 -15.15
C PHE A 96 -4.56 0.84 -14.34
N THR A 97 -5.53 0.19 -14.98
CA THR A 97 -6.49 -0.67 -14.29
C THR A 97 -5.80 -1.83 -13.57
N ARG A 98 -4.84 -2.52 -14.22
CA ARG A 98 -4.11 -3.64 -13.60
C ARG A 98 -3.24 -3.20 -12.42
N ILE A 99 -2.63 -2.03 -12.49
CA ILE A 99 -1.84 -1.52 -11.36
C ILE A 99 -2.77 -1.17 -10.19
N ALA A 100 -3.89 -0.50 -10.44
CA ALA A 100 -4.87 -0.21 -9.41
C ALA A 100 -5.40 -1.50 -8.74
N GLU A 101 -5.67 -2.55 -9.53
CA GLU A 101 -6.05 -3.87 -9.01
C GLU A 101 -4.97 -4.48 -8.10
N SER A 102 -3.68 -4.30 -8.45
CA SER A 102 -2.56 -4.85 -7.66
C SER A 102 -2.47 -4.29 -6.23
N ILE A 103 -3.04 -3.10 -5.99
CA ILE A 103 -3.13 -2.47 -4.67
C ILE A 103 -4.55 -2.46 -4.09
N GLY A 104 -5.44 -3.26 -4.68
CA GLY A 104 -6.79 -3.53 -4.16
C GLY A 104 -7.87 -2.55 -4.60
N TYR A 105 -7.63 -1.73 -5.64
CA TYR A 105 -8.65 -0.84 -6.20
C TYR A 105 -9.26 -1.43 -7.46
N GLN A 106 -10.58 -1.35 -7.56
CA GLN A 106 -11.32 -1.60 -8.79
C GLN A 106 -11.67 -0.26 -9.41
N ILE A 107 -11.14 0.02 -10.60
CA ILE A 107 -11.35 1.32 -11.26
C ILE A 107 -11.88 1.18 -12.67
N GLN A 108 -12.56 2.23 -13.13
CA GLN A 108 -12.87 2.47 -14.52
C GLN A 108 -12.31 3.82 -14.94
N ILE A 109 -11.58 3.84 -16.06
CA ILE A 109 -11.03 5.08 -16.63
C ILE A 109 -11.82 5.39 -17.89
N LYS A 110 -12.38 6.60 -17.94
CA LYS A 110 -13.01 7.14 -19.13
C LYS A 110 -12.13 8.24 -19.74
N GLU A 111 -11.74 8.03 -20.99
CA GLU A 111 -11.17 9.06 -21.86
C GLU A 111 -12.30 9.79 -22.59
N PHE A 112 -12.17 11.11 -22.76
CA PHE A 112 -13.16 11.90 -23.47
C PHE A 112 -12.78 12.10 -24.94
N SER A 113 -13.79 12.19 -25.80
CA SER A 113 -13.58 12.43 -27.22
C SER A 113 -14.57 13.48 -27.76
N PRO A 114 -14.10 14.53 -28.44
CA PRO A 114 -14.99 15.49 -29.10
C PRO A 114 -15.92 14.81 -30.10
N LEU A 115 -15.46 13.72 -30.75
CA LEU A 115 -16.22 12.97 -31.74
C LEU A 115 -17.43 12.25 -31.12
N GLN A 116 -17.30 11.83 -29.86
CA GLN A 116 -18.37 11.17 -29.11
C GLN A 116 -19.30 12.18 -28.40
N LYS A 117 -19.01 13.48 -28.49
CA LYS A 117 -19.76 14.59 -27.84
C LYS A 117 -19.92 14.38 -26.33
N ASP A 118 -18.93 13.79 -25.70
CA ASP A 118 -19.02 13.34 -24.30
C ASP A 118 -18.09 14.12 -23.35
N LEU A 119 -17.53 15.24 -23.83
CA LEU A 119 -16.68 16.13 -23.05
C LEU A 119 -17.41 16.65 -21.80
N PRO A 120 -16.71 16.73 -20.65
CA PRO A 120 -17.28 17.29 -19.43
C PRO A 120 -17.63 18.77 -19.62
N ASN A 121 -18.46 19.33 -18.73
CA ASN A 121 -18.71 20.75 -18.77
C ASN A 121 -17.59 21.48 -18.00
N PRO A 122 -17.06 22.60 -18.52
CA PRO A 122 -16.04 23.39 -17.83
C PRO A 122 -16.42 23.76 -16.38
N GLY A 123 -17.72 23.97 -16.12
CA GLY A 123 -18.24 24.32 -14.80
C GLY A 123 -18.26 23.18 -13.76
N ASP A 124 -18.12 21.93 -14.19
CA ASP A 124 -18.17 20.77 -13.29
C ASP A 124 -16.92 20.69 -12.41
N LEU A 125 -15.79 21.23 -12.89
CA LEU A 125 -14.54 21.33 -12.14
C LEU A 125 -14.10 22.79 -12.06
N VAL A 126 -14.05 23.33 -10.84
CA VAL A 126 -13.78 24.76 -10.59
C VAL A 126 -12.51 25.26 -11.30
N GLN A 127 -11.47 24.44 -11.31
CA GLN A 127 -10.18 24.75 -11.91
C GLN A 127 -10.18 24.87 -13.45
N PHE A 128 -11.20 24.33 -14.14
CA PHE A 128 -11.32 24.38 -15.60
C PHE A 128 -12.48 25.26 -16.07
N ARG A 129 -13.12 26.02 -15.16
CA ARG A 129 -14.29 26.86 -15.48
C ARG A 129 -14.05 27.82 -16.64
N ASN A 130 -12.83 28.36 -16.74
CA ASN A 130 -12.46 29.37 -17.74
C ASN A 130 -11.72 28.77 -18.95
N GLU A 131 -11.53 27.45 -18.98
CA GLU A 131 -10.79 26.79 -20.05
C GLU A 131 -11.70 26.48 -21.27
N PRO A 132 -11.15 26.53 -22.50
CA PRO A 132 -11.89 26.13 -23.69
C PRO A 132 -12.36 24.68 -23.58
N ARG A 133 -13.60 24.37 -24.00
CA ARG A 133 -14.15 23.01 -23.92
C ARG A 133 -13.30 21.95 -24.63
N GLU A 134 -12.54 22.36 -25.65
CA GLU A 134 -11.65 21.51 -26.42
C GLU A 134 -10.40 21.06 -25.64
N SER A 135 -9.95 21.81 -24.61
CA SER A 135 -8.81 21.37 -23.78
C SER A 135 -9.19 20.23 -22.84
N LEU A 136 -10.49 20.02 -22.61
CA LEU A 136 -11.01 18.96 -21.74
C LEU A 136 -10.83 17.55 -22.34
N ILE A 137 -10.36 17.43 -23.58
CA ILE A 137 -10.01 16.14 -24.21
C ILE A 137 -8.85 15.45 -23.49
N TYR A 138 -7.99 16.22 -22.83
CA TYR A 138 -6.85 15.69 -22.08
C TYR A 138 -7.23 15.30 -20.65
N MET A 139 -8.52 15.16 -20.36
CA MET A 139 -8.98 14.74 -19.05
C MET A 139 -9.35 13.26 -19.04
N TRP A 140 -9.02 12.61 -17.93
CA TRP A 140 -9.50 11.27 -17.61
C TRP A 140 -10.42 11.34 -16.39
N ARG A 141 -11.57 10.69 -16.47
CA ARG A 141 -12.39 10.39 -15.30
C ARG A 141 -11.97 9.02 -14.76
N VAL A 142 -11.43 8.99 -13.55
CA VAL A 142 -11.12 7.76 -12.83
C VAL A 142 -12.24 7.50 -11.84
N THR A 143 -13.07 6.51 -12.12
CA THR A 143 -14.12 6.07 -11.19
C THR A 143 -13.58 4.92 -10.35
N VAL A 144 -13.54 5.09 -9.03
CA VAL A 144 -13.18 4.03 -8.07
C VAL A 144 -14.46 3.35 -7.63
N LEU A 145 -14.60 2.06 -7.94
CA LEU A 145 -15.83 1.27 -7.76
C LEU A 145 -15.96 0.63 -6.38
N ASN A 146 -14.84 0.49 -5.68
CA ASN A 146 -14.76 -0.05 -4.33
C ASN A 146 -14.20 1.00 -3.38
N GLY A 147 -14.48 2.28 -3.65
CA GLY A 147 -14.12 3.35 -2.74
C GLY A 147 -14.96 3.26 -1.49
N ASP A 148 -14.37 3.50 -0.33
CA ASP A 148 -15.19 3.72 0.86
C ASP A 148 -15.95 5.04 0.68
N ASP A 149 -17.24 5.03 1.01
CA ASP A 149 -18.08 6.21 1.25
C ASP A 149 -17.64 6.97 2.52
N ASN A 150 -16.33 7.05 2.81
CA ASN A 150 -15.72 7.82 3.89
C ASN A 150 -15.76 9.32 3.58
N ILE A 151 -16.95 9.80 3.20
CA ILE A 151 -17.26 11.19 2.98
C ILE A 151 -17.46 11.81 4.36
N VAL A 152 -16.45 12.54 4.83
CA VAL A 152 -16.53 13.31 6.06
C VAL A 152 -17.06 14.69 5.71
N TYR A 153 -18.30 14.96 6.11
CA TYR A 153 -18.91 16.27 5.96
C TYR A 153 -18.49 17.20 7.10
N PHE A 154 -18.26 18.47 6.79
CA PHE A 154 -18.13 19.52 7.79
C PHE A 154 -19.42 19.61 8.62
N ARG A 155 -19.28 19.61 9.94
CA ARG A 155 -20.42 19.72 10.87
C ARG A 155 -20.24 20.94 11.76
N ALA A 156 -21.21 21.86 11.69
CA ALA A 156 -21.25 23.00 12.59
C ALA A 156 -21.29 22.51 14.04
N GLY A 157 -20.32 22.96 14.86
CA GLY A 157 -20.16 22.54 16.27
C GLY A 157 -19.25 21.33 16.49
N SER A 158 -18.75 20.68 15.44
CA SER A 158 -17.73 19.61 15.54
C SER A 158 -16.49 19.87 14.68
N SER A 159 -16.63 20.63 13.60
CA SER A 159 -15.54 21.07 12.71
C SER A 159 -15.11 22.51 13.01
N PHE A 160 -13.88 22.86 12.65
CA PHE A 160 -13.26 24.16 12.90
C PHE A 160 -13.20 25.03 11.65
N ALA A 161 -13.18 26.36 11.82
CA ALA A 161 -12.97 27.29 10.72
C ALA A 161 -11.59 27.02 10.07
N GLY A 162 -11.60 26.65 8.78
CA GLY A 162 -10.42 26.20 8.05
C GLY A 162 -10.51 24.75 7.58
N ASP A 163 -11.38 23.95 8.17
CA ASP A 163 -11.63 22.57 7.72
C ASP A 163 -12.35 22.57 6.37
N HIS A 164 -12.10 21.52 5.57
CA HIS A 164 -12.80 21.31 4.31
C HIS A 164 -14.30 21.06 4.55
N LEU A 165 -15.14 21.58 3.64
CA LEU A 165 -16.60 21.40 3.73
C LEU A 165 -17.02 19.93 3.53
N VAL A 166 -16.24 19.20 2.74
CA VAL A 166 -16.35 17.76 2.52
C VAL A 166 -14.94 17.23 2.29
N GLU A 167 -14.57 16.18 3.00
CA GLU A 167 -13.35 15.40 2.77
C GLU A 167 -13.75 14.02 2.27
N PHE A 168 -13.23 13.63 1.12
CA PHE A 168 -13.44 12.32 0.51
C PHE A 168 -12.21 11.97 -0.32
N GLY A 169 -12.08 10.68 -0.62
CA GLY A 169 -11.06 10.18 -1.51
C GLY A 169 -9.96 9.38 -0.81
N ASP A 170 -9.11 8.79 -1.64
CA ASP A 170 -8.03 7.91 -1.21
C ASP A 170 -6.69 8.48 -1.71
N PRO A 171 -5.85 9.04 -0.82
CA PRO A 171 -4.59 9.66 -1.21
C PRO A 171 -3.66 8.73 -1.99
N ILE A 172 -3.74 7.41 -1.77
CA ILE A 172 -2.82 6.43 -2.40
C ILE A 172 -3.06 6.40 -3.91
N ILE A 173 -4.32 6.23 -4.32
CA ILE A 173 -4.66 6.13 -5.75
C ILE A 173 -4.51 7.48 -6.45
N GLU A 174 -4.81 8.58 -5.77
CA GLU A 174 -4.67 9.92 -6.36
C GLU A 174 -3.21 10.32 -6.57
N GLU A 175 -2.34 10.09 -5.59
CA GLU A 175 -0.90 10.32 -5.72
C GLU A 175 -0.30 9.43 -6.81
N PHE A 176 -0.70 8.16 -6.86
CA PHE A 176 -0.28 7.22 -7.89
C PHE A 176 -0.56 7.72 -9.31
N PHE A 177 -1.80 8.14 -9.58
CA PHE A 177 -2.16 8.68 -10.88
C PHE A 177 -1.50 10.04 -11.13
N ARG A 178 -1.29 10.86 -10.11
CA ARG A 178 -0.56 12.13 -10.26
C ARG A 178 0.85 11.92 -10.81
N ASP A 179 1.52 10.86 -10.35
CA ASP A 179 2.89 10.53 -10.72
C ASP A 179 2.97 9.79 -12.06
N LEU A 180 2.06 8.84 -12.34
CA LEU A 180 2.17 7.97 -13.50
C LEU A 180 1.34 8.38 -14.73
N LYS A 181 0.32 9.22 -14.57
CA LYS A 181 -0.48 9.66 -15.72
C LYS A 181 0.41 10.35 -16.77
N PRO A 182 0.03 10.37 -18.06
CA PRO A 182 0.71 11.22 -19.03
C PRO A 182 0.80 12.66 -18.51
N ALA A 183 1.95 13.31 -18.70
CA ALA A 183 2.22 14.63 -18.10
C ALA A 183 1.14 15.68 -18.41
N HIS A 184 0.58 15.64 -19.63
CA HIS A 184 -0.45 16.56 -20.11
C HIS A 184 -1.88 16.15 -19.72
N THR A 185 -2.09 14.93 -19.23
CA THR A 185 -3.41 14.43 -18.86
C THR A 185 -3.79 14.94 -17.48
N TYR A 186 -5.03 15.37 -17.29
CA TYR A 186 -5.56 15.65 -15.96
C TYR A 186 -6.53 14.54 -15.52
N CYS A 187 -6.28 13.92 -14.37
CA CYS A 187 -7.16 12.91 -13.80
C CYS A 187 -8.02 13.53 -12.70
N TYR A 188 -9.33 13.34 -12.77
CA TYR A 188 -10.22 13.60 -11.63
C TYR A 188 -10.87 12.29 -11.18
N PHE A 189 -11.12 12.22 -9.87
CA PHE A 189 -11.59 11.02 -9.20
C PHE A 189 -13.07 11.13 -8.87
N ALA A 190 -13.80 10.05 -9.14
CA ALA A 190 -15.17 9.85 -8.71
C ALA A 190 -15.21 8.56 -7.89
N TYR A 191 -15.70 8.65 -6.66
CA TYR A 191 -15.84 7.48 -5.78
C TYR A 191 -17.29 7.00 -5.84
N GLN A 192 -17.48 5.68 -5.89
CA GLN A 192 -18.75 4.97 -5.96
C GLN A 192 -18.75 3.78 -5.00
#